data_AF-A0A0S8K3N0-F1
#
_entry.id   AF-A0A0S8K3N0-F1
#
_cell.length_a   1.000
_cell.length_b   1.000
_cell.length_c   1.000
_cell.angle_alpha   90.00
_cell.angle_beta   90.00
_cell.angle_gamma   90.00
#
_symmetry.space_group_name_H-M   'P 1'
#
loop_
_entity.id
_entity.type
_entity.pdbx_description
1 polymer ?
#
loop_
_entity_poly.entity_id
_entity_poly.type
_entity_poly.pdbx_seq_one_letter_code
_entity_poly.pdbx_strand_id
1 'polypeptide(L)'
;MSYDVNEVIKRLDRYPNFAVEIGGRTRYLMWQARGKVRSFFIEYQDRILYGTDLSAGLFGSDGNHLSDEQINNMKQSYLKRHDFFMRYYASDEIFPWANNIRGGRPVPEPEYTVQGLALPKEELEKVYYHNAVKWFPGIDREY
;
A
#
# COMPACT_ATOMS: atom_id res chain seq x y z
N MET A 1 9.39 8.20 -12.88
CA MET A 1 9.36 6.80 -13.34
C MET A 1 8.39 5.96 -12.50
N SER A 2 8.63 5.73 -11.21
CA SER A 2 7.78 4.85 -10.36
C SER A 2 6.51 5.50 -9.77
N TYR A 3 6.18 6.73 -10.13
CA TYR A 3 5.01 7.47 -9.62
C TYR A 3 3.82 7.46 -10.59
N ASP A 4 3.99 6.91 -11.80
CA ASP A 4 2.96 6.83 -12.84
C ASP A 4 2.77 5.36 -13.23
N VAL A 5 1.54 4.85 -13.16
CA VAL A 5 1.26 3.44 -13.50
C VAL A 5 1.55 3.12 -14.97
N ASN A 6 1.47 4.09 -15.89
CA ASN A 6 1.81 3.86 -17.30
C ASN A 6 3.29 3.55 -17.49
N GLU A 7 4.17 4.14 -16.69
CA GLU A 7 5.59 3.83 -16.71
C GLU A 7 5.87 2.44 -16.14
N VAL A 8 5.12 2.03 -15.11
CA VAL A 8 5.23 0.68 -14.54
C VAL A 8 4.75 -0.37 -15.55
N ILE A 9 3.61 -0.12 -16.22
CA ILE A 9 3.01 -0.96 -17.25
C ILE A 9 4.02 -1.29 -18.37
N LYS A 10 4.75 -0.29 -18.89
CA LYS A 10 5.79 -0.50 -19.93
C LYS A 10 6.81 -1.57 -19.55
N ARG A 11 7.12 -1.72 -18.25
CA ARG A 11 8.09 -2.70 -17.74
C ARG A 11 7.43 -4.06 -17.52
N LEU A 12 6.22 -4.08 -16.98
CA LEU A 12 5.42 -5.30 -16.83
C LEU A 12 5.14 -5.95 -18.20
N ASP A 13 4.86 -5.17 -19.25
CA ASP A 13 4.64 -5.73 -20.59
C ASP A 13 5.93 -6.27 -21.22
N ARG A 14 7.05 -5.57 -20.99
CA ARG A 14 8.34 -5.96 -21.56
C ARG A 14 8.96 -7.18 -20.87
N TYR A 15 8.76 -7.34 -19.57
CA TYR A 15 9.43 -8.37 -18.78
C TYR A 15 8.39 -9.29 -18.12
N PRO A 16 8.17 -10.51 -18.64
CA PRO A 16 7.16 -11.43 -18.10
C PRO A 16 7.47 -11.90 -16.68
N ASN A 17 8.75 -11.97 -16.30
CA ASN A 17 9.23 -12.34 -14.96
C ASN A 17 9.49 -11.12 -14.06
N PHE A 18 8.70 -10.06 -14.20
CA PHE A 18 8.81 -8.84 -13.41
C PHE A 18 7.51 -8.58 -12.65
N ALA A 19 7.61 -8.27 -11.37
CA ALA A 19 6.52 -7.88 -10.49
C ALA A 19 6.92 -6.65 -9.68
N VAL A 20 5.93 -5.97 -9.09
CA VAL A 20 6.14 -4.73 -8.34
C VAL A 20 5.45 -4.76 -6.98
N GLU A 21 6.09 -4.15 -5.99
CA GLU A 21 5.52 -3.87 -4.67
C GLU A 21 5.17 -2.37 -4.59
N ILE A 22 4.03 -2.04 -3.96
CA ILE A 22 3.39 -0.71 -4.07
C ILE A 22 3.44 0.17 -2.81
N GLY A 23 4.11 -0.24 -1.74
CA GLY A 23 3.96 0.34 -0.41
C GLY A 23 4.29 1.83 -0.36
N GLY A 24 5.53 2.21 -0.70
CA GLY A 24 5.93 3.63 -0.76
C GLY A 24 5.26 4.40 -1.90
N ARG A 25 4.36 3.74 -2.65
CA ARG A 25 3.71 4.25 -3.86
C ARG A 25 2.22 4.51 -3.73
N THR A 26 1.55 4.01 -2.69
CA THR A 26 0.12 4.24 -2.46
C THR A 26 -0.29 5.71 -2.63
N ARG A 27 0.53 6.65 -2.10
CA ARG A 27 0.31 8.09 -2.28
C ARG A 27 0.25 8.58 -3.71
N TYR A 28 1.09 8.04 -4.58
CA TYR A 28 1.15 8.43 -5.99
C TYR A 28 0.04 7.76 -6.80
N LEU A 29 -0.46 6.62 -6.34
CA LEU A 29 -1.66 6.00 -6.91
C LEU A 29 -2.88 6.88 -6.63
N MET A 30 -3.02 7.41 -5.41
CA MET A 30 -4.12 8.30 -5.02
C MET A 30 -4.14 9.64 -5.78
N TRP A 31 -3.00 10.09 -6.32
CA TRP A 31 -2.92 11.29 -7.16
C TRP A 31 -3.23 11.05 -8.64
N GLN A 32 -3.46 9.81 -9.06
CA GLN A 32 -3.82 9.48 -10.43
C GLN A 32 -5.33 9.25 -10.57
N ALA A 33 -5.83 9.31 -11.80
CA ALA A 33 -7.23 9.03 -12.07
C ALA A 33 -7.64 7.64 -11.57
N ARG A 34 -8.69 7.57 -10.75
CA ARG A 34 -9.18 6.32 -10.13
C ARG A 34 -9.34 5.17 -11.12
N GLY A 35 -10.00 5.42 -12.25
CA GLY A 35 -10.23 4.40 -13.28
C GLY A 35 -8.92 3.83 -13.85
N LYS A 36 -7.93 4.69 -14.10
CA LYS A 36 -6.60 4.28 -14.58
C LYS A 36 -5.90 3.37 -13.58
N VAL A 37 -5.89 3.74 -12.30
CA VAL A 37 -5.27 2.95 -11.24
C VAL A 37 -6.01 1.63 -11.05
N ARG A 38 -7.35 1.66 -11.02
CA ARG A 38 -8.17 0.46 -10.87
C ARG A 38 -7.95 -0.53 -12.01
N SER A 39 -7.90 -0.07 -13.26
CA SER A 39 -7.58 -0.92 -14.42
C SER A 39 -6.19 -1.55 -14.29
N PHE A 40 -5.18 -0.77 -13.88
CA PHE A 40 -3.83 -1.29 -13.61
C PHE A 40 -3.83 -2.46 -12.61
N PHE A 41 -4.57 -2.33 -11.49
CA PHE A 41 -4.67 -3.43 -10.52
C PHE A 41 -5.32 -4.68 -11.10
N ILE A 42 -6.37 -4.53 -11.90
CA ILE A 42 -7.12 -5.67 -12.45
C ILE A 42 -6.34 -6.37 -13.56
N GLU A 43 -5.75 -5.60 -14.48
CA GLU A 43 -5.01 -6.12 -15.63
C GLU A 43 -3.71 -6.80 -15.21
N TYR A 44 -3.05 -6.31 -14.16
CA TYR A 44 -1.76 -6.80 -13.69
C TYR A 44 -1.84 -7.49 -12.31
N GLN A 45 -3.03 -7.96 -11.93
CA GLN A 45 -3.35 -8.49 -10.60
C GLN A 45 -2.41 -9.60 -10.09
N ASP A 46 -1.80 -10.40 -10.97
CA ASP A 46 -0.89 -11.50 -10.57
C ASP A 46 0.58 -11.06 -10.36
N ARG A 47 0.86 -9.76 -10.50
CA ARG A 47 2.22 -9.17 -10.50
C ARG A 47 2.34 -7.93 -9.63
N ILE A 48 1.34 -7.66 -8.79
CA ILE A 48 1.31 -6.54 -7.85
C ILE A 48 1.32 -7.09 -6.42
N LEU A 49 2.28 -6.67 -5.62
CA LEU A 49 2.45 -7.07 -4.23
C LEU A 49 2.18 -5.89 -3.31
N TYR A 50 1.68 -6.20 -2.11
CA TYR A 50 1.46 -5.22 -1.07
C TYR A 50 2.61 -5.13 -0.06
N GLY A 51 2.84 -3.91 0.42
CA GLY A 51 3.65 -3.62 1.60
C GLY A 51 3.22 -2.28 2.20
N THR A 52 3.49 -2.09 3.48
CA THR A 52 3.08 -0.85 4.18
C THR A 52 4.07 0.29 3.98
N ASP A 53 5.32 -0.01 3.60
CA ASP A 53 6.44 0.95 3.60
C ASP A 53 6.68 1.55 5.01
N LEU A 54 6.48 0.71 6.03
CA LEU A 54 6.85 0.98 7.41
C LEU A 54 7.81 -0.10 7.92
N SER A 55 8.78 0.34 8.71
CA SER A 55 9.64 -0.57 9.48
C SER A 55 8.93 -1.00 10.77
N ALA A 56 9.08 -2.27 11.11
CA ALA A 56 8.69 -2.85 12.39
C ALA A 56 9.79 -3.82 12.82
N GLY A 57 9.95 -4.04 14.13
CA GLY A 57 10.99 -4.95 14.61
C GLY A 57 11.09 -4.98 16.12
N LEU A 58 11.98 -5.84 16.60
CA LEU A 58 12.28 -6.02 18.03
C LEU A 58 13.57 -5.30 18.46
N PHE A 59 14.31 -4.73 17.50
CA PHE A 59 15.60 -4.10 17.71
C PHE A 59 15.64 -2.70 17.13
N GLY A 60 16.28 -1.78 17.85
CA GLY A 60 16.60 -0.45 17.38
C GLY A 60 17.74 -0.42 16.37
N SER A 61 17.99 0.75 15.79
CA SER A 61 19.13 0.98 14.89
C SER A 61 20.49 0.79 15.57
N ASP A 62 20.51 0.87 16.89
CA ASP A 62 21.68 0.64 17.75
C ASP A 62 21.91 -0.85 18.06
N GLY A 63 21.03 -1.74 17.58
CA GLY A 63 21.10 -3.19 17.82
C GLY A 63 20.55 -3.63 19.17
N ASN A 64 20.06 -2.70 20.00
CA ASN A 64 19.47 -3.04 21.29
C ASN A 64 18.01 -3.45 21.14
N HIS A 65 17.53 -4.30 22.04
CA HIS A 65 16.11 -4.63 22.12
C HIS A 65 15.28 -3.37 22.43
N LEU A 66 14.19 -3.20 21.68
CA LEU A 66 13.23 -2.14 21.92
C LEU A 66 12.40 -2.44 23.17
N SER A 67 11.95 -1.40 23.86
CA SER A 67 10.99 -1.55 24.95
C SER A 67 9.61 -1.98 24.42
N ASP A 68 8.79 -2.59 25.28
CA ASP A 68 7.42 -2.96 24.94
C ASP A 68 6.59 -1.76 24.45
N GLU A 69 6.82 -0.59 25.03
CA GLU A 69 6.16 0.65 24.61
C GLU A 69 6.56 1.04 23.18
N GLN A 70 7.85 0.98 22.84
CA GLN A 70 8.33 1.26 21.48
C GLN A 70 7.75 0.28 20.47
N ILE A 71 7.79 -1.02 20.78
CA ILE A 71 7.22 -2.08 19.93
C ILE A 71 5.71 -1.85 19.74
N ASN A 72 4.98 -1.55 20.81
CA ASN A 72 3.55 -1.29 20.72
C ASN A 72 3.25 -0.04 19.89
N ASN A 73 4.02 1.04 20.03
CA ASN A 73 3.87 2.25 19.22
C ASN A 73 4.11 1.97 17.73
N MET A 74 5.12 1.17 17.38
CA MET A 74 5.37 0.74 16.01
C MET A 74 4.22 -0.13 15.48
N LYS A 75 3.71 -1.07 16.27
CA LYS A 75 2.55 -1.89 15.92
C LYS A 75 1.32 -1.03 15.63
N GLN A 76 1.03 -0.04 16.48
CA GLN A 76 -0.10 0.88 16.25
C GLN A 76 0.09 1.71 14.98
N SER A 77 1.31 2.18 14.70
CA SER A 77 1.61 2.90 13.46
C SER A 77 1.41 2.01 12.22
N TYR A 78 1.89 0.77 12.28
CA TYR A 78 1.72 -0.23 11.23
C TYR A 78 0.24 -0.51 10.95
N LEU A 79 -0.54 -0.82 11.99
CA LEU A 79 -1.97 -1.12 11.87
C LEU A 79 -2.76 0.06 11.31
N LYS A 80 -2.47 1.29 11.75
CA LYS A 80 -3.13 2.50 11.22
C LYS A 80 -2.85 2.70 9.73
N ARG A 81 -1.61 2.50 9.29
CA ARG A 81 -1.26 2.62 7.86
C ARG A 81 -1.85 1.49 7.04
N HIS A 82 -1.84 0.27 7.57
CA HIS A 82 -2.46 -0.88 6.93
C HIS A 82 -3.96 -0.66 6.74
N ASP A 83 -4.69 -0.28 7.79
CA ASP A 83 -6.12 0.03 7.75
C ASP A 83 -6.44 1.12 6.73
N PHE A 84 -5.65 2.20 6.72
CA PHE A 84 -5.82 3.29 5.75
C PHE A 84 -5.64 2.81 4.30
N PHE A 85 -4.60 2.01 4.04
CA PHE A 85 -4.36 1.46 2.71
C PHE A 85 -5.43 0.43 2.32
N MET A 86 -5.83 -0.46 3.23
CA MET A 86 -6.93 -1.41 3.03
C MET A 86 -8.20 -0.69 2.61
N ARG A 87 -8.56 0.38 3.32
CA ARG A 87 -9.72 1.21 3.01
C ARG A 87 -9.62 1.83 1.62
N TYR A 88 -8.45 2.32 1.20
CA TYR A 88 -8.23 2.80 -0.17
C TYR A 88 -8.40 1.70 -1.23
N TYR A 89 -7.83 0.51 -1.03
CA TYR A 89 -7.86 -0.54 -2.04
C TYR A 89 -9.22 -1.24 -2.13
N ALA A 90 -9.88 -1.48 -1.00
CA ALA A 90 -11.06 -2.34 -0.91
C ALA A 90 -12.42 -1.61 -0.93
N SER A 91 -12.47 -0.34 -0.55
CA SER A 91 -13.74 0.39 -0.46
C SER A 91 -14.00 1.30 -1.67
N ASP A 92 -15.25 1.72 -1.85
CA ASP A 92 -15.63 2.82 -2.75
C ASP A 92 -15.79 4.16 -2.00
N GLU A 93 -15.37 4.20 -0.74
CA GLU A 93 -15.56 5.37 0.12
C GLU A 93 -14.73 6.56 -0.35
N ILE A 94 -15.26 7.76 -0.13
CA ILE A 94 -14.53 9.01 -0.29
C ILE A 94 -14.04 9.42 1.10
N PHE A 95 -12.73 9.58 1.26
CA PHE A 95 -12.12 9.95 2.54
C PHE A 95 -10.96 10.94 2.36
N PRO A 96 -10.63 11.72 3.40
CA PRO A 96 -9.51 12.66 3.36
C PRO A 96 -8.16 11.95 3.19
N TRP A 97 -7.35 12.42 2.24
CA TRP A 97 -6.01 11.87 1.96
C TRP A 97 -4.86 12.77 2.45
N ALA A 98 -5.06 14.09 2.52
CA ALA A 98 -4.00 15.03 2.93
C ALA A 98 -4.47 16.08 3.95
N ASN A 99 -3.50 16.57 4.73
CA ASN A 99 -3.53 17.70 5.65
C ASN A 99 -4.89 17.99 6.31
N ASN A 100 -5.12 17.31 7.43
CA ASN A 100 -5.96 17.90 8.47
C ASN A 100 -5.20 18.97 9.28
N ILE A 101 -3.92 19.25 8.98
CA ILE A 101 -3.09 20.22 9.70
C ILE A 101 -2.20 21.03 8.75
N ARG A 102 -2.27 22.36 8.81
CA ARG A 102 -1.38 23.29 8.10
C ARG A 102 -0.76 24.28 9.09
N GLY A 103 0.57 24.32 9.19
CA GLY A 103 1.28 25.19 10.14
C GLY A 103 0.91 24.94 11.62
N GLY A 104 0.60 23.69 11.98
CA GLY A 104 0.18 23.31 13.34
C GLY A 104 -1.29 23.57 13.67
N ARG A 105 -2.10 24.05 12.72
CA ARG A 105 -3.55 24.28 12.92
C ARG A 105 -4.39 23.25 12.18
N PRO A 106 -5.43 22.70 12.82
CA PRO A 106 -6.40 21.85 12.14
C PRO A 106 -7.06 22.58 10.96
N VAL A 107 -7.18 21.92 9.81
CA VAL A 107 -7.96 22.41 8.68
C VAL A 107 -9.38 21.84 8.83
N PRO A 108 -10.44 22.67 8.87
CA PRO A 108 -11.81 22.19 9.12
C PRO A 108 -12.34 21.23 8.05
N GLU A 109 -11.86 21.42 6.82
CA GLU A 109 -12.25 20.62 5.65
C GLU A 109 -10.99 20.08 4.97
N PRO A 110 -10.95 18.79 4.59
CA PRO A 110 -9.80 18.24 3.92
C PRO A 110 -9.62 18.86 2.53
N GLU A 111 -8.44 19.43 2.28
CA GLU A 111 -8.11 20.06 0.99
C GLU A 111 -8.08 19.04 -0.18
N TYR A 112 -7.88 17.75 0.14
CA TYR A 112 -7.84 16.66 -0.82
C TYR A 112 -8.52 15.41 -0.29
N THR A 113 -9.56 14.98 -1.00
CA THR A 113 -10.20 13.69 -0.79
C THR A 113 -9.73 12.70 -1.85
N VAL A 114 -9.83 11.42 -1.51
CA VAL A 114 -9.61 10.31 -2.43
C VAL A 114 -10.79 9.37 -2.34
N GLN A 115 -11.20 8.82 -3.48
CA GLN A 115 -12.15 7.72 -3.55
C GLN A 115 -11.38 6.39 -3.62
N GLY A 116 -11.78 5.43 -2.79
CA GLY A 116 -11.23 4.08 -2.82
C GLY A 116 -11.46 3.37 -4.16
N LEU A 117 -10.68 2.34 -4.45
CA LEU A 117 -10.67 1.64 -5.74
C LEU A 117 -11.79 0.62 -5.90
N ALA A 118 -12.40 0.17 -4.80
CA ALA A 118 -13.37 -0.93 -4.79
C ALA A 118 -12.88 -2.11 -5.64
N LEU A 119 -11.66 -2.58 -5.35
CA LEU A 119 -11.13 -3.79 -5.98
C LEU A 119 -11.94 -5.00 -5.50
N PRO A 120 -12.25 -5.96 -6.38
CA PRO A 120 -12.94 -7.17 -5.96
C PRO A 120 -12.06 -8.02 -5.02
N LYS A 121 -12.71 -8.91 -4.26
CA LYS A 121 -12.08 -9.64 -3.17
C LYS A 121 -10.94 -10.52 -3.66
N GLU A 122 -11.14 -11.16 -4.80
CA GLU A 122 -10.20 -12.08 -5.43
C GLU A 122 -8.89 -11.36 -5.83
N GLU A 123 -8.97 -10.14 -6.34
CA GLU A 123 -7.82 -9.30 -6.64
C GLU A 123 -7.10 -8.85 -5.36
N LEU A 124 -7.85 -8.52 -4.31
CA LEU A 124 -7.25 -8.15 -3.01
C LEU A 124 -6.49 -9.35 -2.42
N GLU A 125 -7.06 -10.55 -2.43
CA GLU A 125 -6.39 -11.77 -1.95
C GLU A 125 -5.06 -12.03 -2.70
N LYS A 126 -5.03 -11.76 -4.00
CA LYS A 126 -3.77 -11.83 -4.77
C LYS A 126 -2.75 -10.81 -4.32
N VAL A 127 -3.15 -9.54 -4.21
CA VAL A 127 -2.26 -8.43 -3.86
C VAL A 127 -1.71 -8.56 -2.43
N TYR A 128 -2.55 -8.99 -1.47
CA TYR A 128 -2.18 -9.12 -0.06
C TYR A 128 -1.46 -10.42 0.28
N TYR A 129 -1.68 -11.50 -0.48
CA TYR A 129 -1.17 -12.81 -0.09
C TYR A 129 -0.61 -13.63 -1.26
N HIS A 130 -1.45 -14.03 -2.23
CA HIS A 130 -1.04 -15.07 -3.18
C HIS A 130 0.18 -14.67 -4.03
N ASN A 131 0.32 -13.39 -4.37
CA ASN A 131 1.48 -12.92 -5.12
C ASN A 131 2.76 -12.98 -4.28
N ALA A 132 2.70 -12.64 -2.99
CA ALA A 132 3.87 -12.76 -2.12
C ALA A 132 4.33 -14.22 -2.01
N VAL A 133 3.40 -15.16 -1.79
CA VAL A 133 3.68 -16.61 -1.74
C VAL A 133 4.28 -17.11 -3.05
N LYS A 134 3.81 -16.60 -4.19
CA LYS A 134 4.31 -16.99 -5.52
C LYS A 134 5.71 -16.46 -5.81
N TRP A 135 5.96 -15.19 -5.50
CA TRP A 135 7.17 -14.47 -5.91
C TRP A 135 8.34 -14.58 -4.91
N PHE A 136 8.06 -14.86 -3.64
CA PHE A 136 9.09 -15.08 -2.61
C PHE A 136 9.20 -16.57 -2.24
N PRO A 137 10.25 -17.27 -2.68
CA PRO A 137 10.45 -18.67 -2.31
C PRO A 137 10.69 -18.80 -0.81
N GLY A 138 10.11 -19.83 -0.18
CA GLY A 138 10.29 -20.11 1.25
C GLY A 138 9.29 -19.43 2.19
N ILE A 139 8.32 -18.67 1.68
CA ILE A 139 7.16 -18.24 2.47
C ILE A 139 6.28 -19.46 2.77
N ASP A 140 5.91 -19.61 4.05
CA ASP A 140 4.97 -20.63 4.52
C ASP A 140 3.59 -20.42 3.87
N ARG A 141 2.99 -21.50 3.38
CA ARG A 141 1.73 -21.51 2.64
C ARG A 141 0.52 -21.79 3.53
N GLU A 142 0.74 -22.07 4.82
CA GLU A 142 -0.29 -22.53 5.76
C GLU A 142 -0.84 -21.42 6.69
N TYR A 143 -0.55 -20.15 6.41
CA TYR A 143 -1.13 -19.00 7.13
C TYR A 143 -2.58 -18.68 6.71
#